data_AF-A0A965FMG6-F1
#
_entry.id   AF-A0A965FMG6-F1
#
_cell.length_a   1.000
_cell.length_b   1.000
_cell.length_c   1.000
_cell.angle_alpha   90.00
_cell.angle_beta   90.00
_cell.angle_gamma   90.00
#
_symmetry.space_group_name_H-M   'P 1'
#
loop_
_entity.id
_entity.type
_entity.pdbx_description
1 polymer ?
#
loop_
_entity_poly.entity_id
_entity_poly.type
_entity_poly.pdbx_seq_one_letter_code
_entity_poly.pdbx_strand_id
1 'polypeptide(L)'
;MAEFTFFVDADLYMMNGGELAAVEEDLHQAGVHAVDIPKGYGTDLGDRVPVRVKGTPRGIRFYCRLLNMTDPLQLEEMERVLAAAEARGDGSDDLS
;
A
#
# COMPACT_ATOMS: atom_id res chain seq x y z
N MET A 1 12.74 -2.60 -3.67
CA MET A 1 11.53 -1.80 -3.44
C MET A 1 10.50 -1.90 -4.57
N ALA A 2 9.28 -2.31 -4.21
CA ALA A 2 8.10 -2.31 -5.04
C ALA A 2 7.26 -1.03 -4.82
N GLU A 3 6.31 -0.77 -5.73
CA GLU A 3 5.28 0.26 -5.59
C GLU A 3 3.93 -0.35 -5.97
N PHE A 4 2.89 -0.06 -5.18
CA PHE A 4 1.52 -0.45 -5.49
C PHE A 4 0.54 0.67 -5.11
N THR A 5 -0.55 0.83 -5.87
CA THR A 5 -1.60 1.81 -5.58
C THR A 5 -2.88 1.08 -5.21
N PHE A 6 -3.33 1.28 -3.97
CA PHE A 6 -4.60 0.80 -3.43
C PHE A 6 -5.71 1.81 -3.72
N PHE A 7 -6.93 1.34 -3.92
CA PHE A 7 -8.13 2.16 -4.02
C PHE A 7 -9.04 1.82 -2.84
N VAL A 8 -8.98 2.66 -1.81
CA VAL A 8 -9.79 2.50 -0.59
C VAL A 8 -11.03 3.37 -0.66
N ASP A 9 -12.08 2.99 0.06
CA ASP A 9 -13.26 3.83 0.20
C ASP A 9 -12.91 5.11 0.98
N ALA A 10 -13.41 6.25 0.51
CA ALA A 10 -13.16 7.57 1.09
C ALA A 10 -13.81 7.68 2.47
N ASP A 11 -14.95 7.05 2.70
CA ASP A 11 -15.61 7.02 4.00
C ASP A 11 -14.76 6.25 5.01
N LEU A 12 -14.20 5.10 4.61
CA LEU A 12 -13.27 4.32 5.44
C LEU A 12 -11.98 5.09 5.73
N TYR A 13 -11.42 5.77 4.73
CA TYR A 13 -10.19 6.54 4.86
C TYR A 13 -10.38 7.80 5.72
N MET A 14 -11.54 8.46 5.60
CA MET A 14 -11.88 9.66 6.38
C MET A 14 -12.41 9.36 7.78
N MET A 15 -13.12 8.24 8.01
CA MET A 15 -13.60 7.84 9.34
C MET A 15 -12.46 7.56 10.31
N ASN A 16 -11.33 7.03 9.83
CA ASN A 16 -10.12 6.88 10.66
C ASN A 16 -9.34 8.20 10.82
N GLY A 17 -9.81 9.32 10.25
CA GLY A 17 -9.12 10.62 10.32
C GLY A 17 -7.75 10.63 9.64
N GLY A 18 -7.46 9.66 8.77
CA GLY A 18 -6.10 9.41 8.28
C GLY A 18 -5.15 8.82 9.33
N GLU A 19 -5.63 8.52 10.54
CA GLU A 19 -4.86 7.87 11.61
C GLU A 19 -4.90 6.36 11.37
N LEU A 20 -3.79 5.84 10.87
CA LEU A 20 -3.60 4.40 10.77
C LEU A 20 -3.34 3.84 12.17
N ALA A 21 -3.73 2.58 12.41
CA ALA A 21 -3.39 1.86 13.64
C ALA A 21 -1.89 1.45 13.70
N ALA A 22 -0.99 2.31 13.21
CA ALA A 22 0.45 2.16 13.19
C ALA A 22 1.11 3.55 13.14
N VAL A 23 2.19 3.76 13.89
CA VAL A 23 3.00 4.98 13.77
C VAL A 23 4.00 4.85 12.61
N GLU A 24 4.57 5.97 12.15
CA GLU A 24 5.52 5.98 11.02
C GLU A 24 6.69 4.99 11.22
N GLU A 25 7.15 4.82 12.45
CA GLU A 25 8.22 3.88 12.78
C GLU A 25 7.83 2.41 12.52
N ASP A 26 6.59 2.01 12.87
CA ASP A 26 6.08 0.67 12.56
C ASP A 26 5.97 0.44 11.05
N LEU A 27 5.59 1.48 10.29
CA LEU A 27 5.52 1.43 8.84
C LEU A 27 6.92 1.17 8.25
N HIS A 28 7.93 1.93 8.69
CA HIS A 28 9.30 1.75 8.26
C HIS A 28 9.87 0.38 8.66
N GLN A 29 9.64 -0.09 9.89
CA GLN A 29 10.07 -1.41 10.35
C GLN A 29 9.38 -2.55 9.59
N ALA A 30 8.13 -2.36 9.15
CA ALA A 30 7.43 -3.32 8.29
C ALA A 30 7.98 -3.31 6.85
N GLY A 31 8.78 -2.31 6.48
CA GLY A 31 9.36 -2.12 5.16
C GLY A 31 8.51 -1.25 4.23
N VAL A 32 7.61 -0.42 4.76
CA VAL A 32 6.97 0.67 4.03
C VAL A 32 7.91 1.87 4.08
N HIS A 33 8.23 2.47 2.93
CA HIS A 33 9.16 3.60 2.86
C HIS A 33 8.49 4.92 2.51
N ALA A 34 7.37 4.87 1.78
CA ALA A 34 6.60 6.07 1.46
C ALA A 34 5.13 5.73 1.19
N VAL A 35 4.26 6.65 1.58
CA VAL A 35 2.84 6.64 1.26
C VAL A 35 2.48 8.00 0.68
N ASP A 36 1.79 8.02 -0.45
CA ASP A 36 1.32 9.24 -1.12
C ASP A 36 -0.11 9.07 -1.63
N ILE A 37 -0.87 10.15 -1.67
CA ILE A 37 -2.18 10.21 -2.34
C ILE A 37 -1.98 10.93 -3.68
N PRO A 38 -1.83 10.19 -4.80
CA PRO A 38 -1.55 10.80 -6.08
C PRO A 38 -2.67 11.74 -6.54
N LYS A 39 -2.35 13.03 -6.69
CA LYS A 39 -3.27 14.10 -7.11
C LYS A 39 -3.71 14.03 -8.59
N GLY A 40 -3.31 12.99 -9.32
CA GLY A 40 -3.51 12.84 -10.77
C GLY A 40 -4.58 11.83 -11.16
N TYR A 41 -5.16 11.10 -10.21
CA TYR A 41 -6.38 10.35 -10.49
C TYR A 41 -7.52 11.36 -10.53
N GLY A 42 -8.14 11.53 -11.70
CA GLY A 42 -9.20 12.51 -11.91
C GLY A 42 -10.34 12.36 -10.90
N THR A 43 -11.15 13.40 -10.77
CA THR A 43 -12.35 13.52 -9.92
C THR A 43 -13.44 12.46 -10.18
N ASP A 44 -13.16 11.43 -10.98
CA ASP A 44 -14.07 10.40 -11.47
C ASP A 44 -13.89 9.05 -10.75
N LEU A 45 -13.01 8.96 -9.74
CA LEU A 45 -12.89 7.76 -8.89
C LEU A 45 -14.11 7.54 -7.96
N GLY A 46 -15.10 8.44 -8.00
CA GLY A 46 -16.23 8.43 -7.07
C GLY A 46 -15.76 8.61 -5.63
N ASP A 47 -16.28 7.79 -4.72
CA ASP A 47 -15.89 7.73 -3.30
C ASP A 47 -14.63 6.90 -3.04
N ARG A 48 -13.70 6.76 -4.01
CA ARG A 48 -12.45 6.02 -3.79
C ARG A 48 -11.21 6.91 -3.73
N VAL A 49 -10.39 6.70 -2.72
CA VAL A 49 -9.10 7.37 -2.54
C VAL A 49 -7.97 6.46 -3.04
N PRO A 50 -7.16 6.92 -4.02
CA PRO A 50 -5.97 6.20 -4.43
C PRO A 50 -4.86 6.43 -3.40
N VAL A 51 -4.30 5.36 -2.84
CA VAL A 51 -3.21 5.39 -1.87
C VAL A 51 -2.04 4.63 -2.46
N ARG A 52 -0.98 5.35 -2.84
CA ARG A 52 0.24 4.77 -3.39
C ARG A 52 1.21 4.47 -2.27
N VAL A 53 1.73 3.25 -2.25
CA VAL A 53 2.67 2.77 -1.24
C VAL A 53 3.93 2.27 -1.93
N LYS A 54 5.08 2.73 -1.46
CA LYS A 54 6.40 2.24 -1.85
C LYS A 54 7.03 1.51 -0.70
N GLY A 55 7.56 0.32 -0.95
CA GLY A 55 8.24 -0.45 0.09
C GLY A 55 8.65 -1.84 -0.36
N THR A 56 9.11 -2.64 0.59
CA THR A 56 9.35 -4.07 0.37
C THR A 56 8.00 -4.77 0.11
N PRO A 57 8.00 -5.94 -0.54
CA PRO A 57 6.79 -6.75 -0.69
C PRO A 57 6.10 -7.04 0.65
N ARG A 58 6.89 -7.24 1.71
CA ARG A 58 6.38 -7.40 3.08
C ARG A 58 5.69 -6.13 3.58
N GLY A 59 6.29 -4.96 3.38
CA GLY A 59 5.74 -3.68 3.81
C GLY A 59 4.42 -3.35 3.10
N ILE A 60 4.35 -3.60 1.80
CA ILE A 60 3.12 -3.37 1.02
C ILE A 60 2.00 -4.31 1.49
N ARG A 61 2.29 -5.59 1.74
CA ARG A 61 1.31 -6.54 2.34
C ARG A 61 0.86 -6.09 3.74
N PHE A 62 1.77 -5.57 4.55
CA PHE A 62 1.45 -5.04 5.88
C PHE A 62 0.48 -3.85 5.77
N TYR A 63 0.79 -2.89 4.90
CA TYR A 63 -0.03 -1.71 4.70
C TYR A 63 -1.42 -2.04 4.13
N CYS A 64 -1.51 -3.03 3.23
CA CYS A 64 -2.78 -3.55 2.72
C CYS A 64 -3.70 -4.04 3.85
N ARG A 65 -3.16 -4.75 4.84
CA ARG A 65 -3.91 -5.23 6.01
C ARG A 65 -4.32 -4.10 6.94
N LEU A 66 -3.44 -3.12 7.12
CA LEU A 66 -3.69 -1.93 7.92
C LEU A 66 -4.87 -1.09 7.37
N LEU A 67 -4.98 -1.02 6.03
CA LEU A 67 -6.10 -0.39 5.34
C LEU A 67 -7.39 -1.24 5.33
N ASN A 68 -7.36 -2.45 5.90
CA ASN A 68 -8.45 -3.42 5.84
C ASN A 68 -8.96 -3.68 4.41
N MET A 69 -8.04 -3.72 3.44
CA MET A 69 -8.38 -3.98 2.04
C MET A 69 -8.84 -5.43 1.86
N THR A 70 -10.07 -5.61 1.38
CA THR A 70 -10.70 -6.93 1.19
C THR A 70 -11.13 -7.19 -0.25
N ASP A 71 -10.98 -6.21 -1.15
CA ASP A 71 -11.34 -6.37 -2.55
C ASP A 71 -10.45 -7.43 -3.22
N PRO A 72 -11.03 -8.53 -3.75
CA PRO A 72 -10.26 -9.67 -4.24
C PRO A 72 -9.45 -9.33 -5.50
N LEU A 73 -9.93 -8.40 -6.33
CA LEU A 73 -9.23 -7.99 -7.54
C LEU A 73 -7.97 -7.17 -7.19
N GLN A 74 -8.08 -6.23 -6.25
CA GLN A 74 -6.94 -5.46 -5.77
C GLN A 74 -5.91 -6.33 -5.05
N LEU A 75 -6.37 -7.34 -4.28
CA LEU A 75 -5.47 -8.30 -3.63
C LEU A 75 -4.73 -9.17 -4.64
N GLU A 76 -5.41 -9.67 -5.67
CA GLU A 76 -4.77 -10.45 -6.74
C GLU A 76 -3.73 -9.60 -7.50
N GLU A 77 -4.09 -8.37 -7.86
CA GLU A 77 -3.18 -7.47 -8.57
C GLU A 77 -1.99 -7.05 -7.71
N MET A 78 -2.19 -6.82 -6.40
CA MET A 78 -1.10 -6.60 -5.46
C MET A 78 -0.13 -7.77 -5.49
N GLU A 79 -0.61 -9.00 -5.29
CA GLU A 79 0.25 -10.18 -5.27
C GLU A 79 1.00 -10.39 -6.59
N ARG A 80 0.40 -10.08 -7.74
CA ARG A 80 1.11 -10.09 -9.03
C ARG A 80 2.23 -9.07 -9.10
N VAL A 81 1.97 -7.82 -8.70
CA VAL A 81 2.98 -6.75 -8.68
C VAL A 81 4.12 -7.10 -7.73
N LEU A 82 3.79 -7.62 -6.55
CA LEU A 82 4.76 -8.02 -5.54
C LEU A 82 5.61 -9.20 -6.02
N ALA A 83 5.00 -10.23 -6.59
CA ALA A 83 5.73 -11.36 -7.17
C ALA A 83 6.70 -10.92 -8.28
N ALA A 84 6.29 -9.95 -9.12
CA ALA A 84 7.15 -9.38 -10.15
C ALA A 84 8.32 -8.58 -9.56
N ALA A 85 8.13 -7.88 -8.44
CA ALA A 85 9.20 -7.21 -7.72
C ALA A 85 10.15 -8.19 -7.03
N GLU A 86 9.61 -9.23 -6.37
CA GLU A 86 10.40 -10.31 -5.76
C GLU A 86 11.30 -10.99 -6.80
N ALA A 87 10.76 -11.27 -8.00
CA ALA A 87 11.54 -11.83 -9.11
C ALA A 87 12.68 -10.91 -9.62
N ARG A 88 12.60 -9.60 -9.38
CA ARG A 88 13.65 -8.63 -9.72
C ARG A 88 14.75 -8.52 -8.64
N GLY A 89 14.57 -9.19 -7.49
CA GLY A 89 15.45 -9.06 -6.34
C GLY A 89 15.12 -7.89 -5.41
N ASP A 90 13.99 -7.20 -5.63
CA ASP A 90 13.56 -6.04 -4.83
C ASP A 90 13.06 -6.39 -3.42
N GLY A 91 13.04 -7.69 -3.07
CA GLY A 91 12.57 -8.24 -1.79
C GLY A 91 13.68 -8.61 -0.79
N SER A 92 14.95 -8.52 -1.19
CA SER A 92 16.08 -8.74 -0.29
C SER A 92 16.47 -7.43 0.37
N ASP A 93 15.97 -7.21 1.59
CA ASP A 93 16.74 -6.46 2.56
C ASP A 93 17.97 -7.33 2.85
N ASP A 94 19.09 -6.97 2.23
CA ASP A 94 20.40 -7.55 2.49
C ASP A 94 20.79 -7.20 3.93
N LEU A 95 20.33 -8.03 4.86
CA LEU A 95 20.95 -8.20 6.17
C LEU A 95 22.04 -9.27 5.99
N SER A 96 23.13 -8.91 5.29
CA SER A 96 24.41 -9.61 5.36
C SER A 96 25.33 -9.01 6.41
#